data_AF-A0A6I1ZTM0-F1
#
_entry.id   AF-A0A6I1ZTM0-F1
#
_cell.length_a   1.000
_cell.length_b   1.000
_cell.length_c   1.000
_cell.angle_alpha   90.00
_cell.angle_beta   90.00
_cell.angle_gamma   90.00
#
_symmetry.space_group_name_H-M   'P 1'
#
loop_
_entity.id
_entity.type
_entity.pdbx_description
1 polymer ?
#
loop_
_entity_poly.entity_id
_entity_poly.type
_entity_poly.pdbx_seq_one_letter_code
_entity_poly.pdbx_strand_id
1 'polypeptide(L)'
;MAKVTLPFFGSVAAGGELTLVSQRLNFTYTVQTLIASFALGTDRTLQLRYFLSYEDSAPAAGRPTGADLLSIYGQVPYLVGDDERKEFPHEIDVRRAGTYLKVYAHNSDSFAHTLDAQVVIDTLRSEGA
;
A
#
# COMPACT_ATOMS: atom_id res chain seq x y z
N MET A 1 -17.03 -8.37 -12.46
CA MET A 1 -16.21 -7.47 -11.64
C MET A 1 -16.48 -7.83 -10.21
N ALA A 2 -15.46 -8.27 -9.50
CA ALA A 2 -15.54 -8.60 -8.08
C ALA A 2 -14.54 -7.71 -7.35
N LYS A 3 -15.06 -6.93 -6.41
CA LYS A 3 -14.28 -6.04 -5.56
C LYS A 3 -13.59 -6.86 -4.47
N VAL A 4 -12.29 -6.70 -4.33
CA VAL A 4 -11.46 -7.40 -3.35
C VAL A 4 -10.70 -6.37 -2.54
N THR A 5 -10.71 -6.52 -1.21
CA THR A 5 -9.89 -5.73 -0.30
C THR A 5 -8.68 -6.56 0.11
N LEU A 6 -7.49 -6.04 -0.16
CA LEU A 6 -6.22 -6.64 0.23
C LEU A 6 -5.71 -5.96 1.51
N PRO A 7 -5.71 -6.65 2.66
CA PRO A 7 -5.25 -6.08 3.90
C PRO A 7 -3.73 -6.22 4.07
N PHE A 8 -3.13 -5.23 4.73
CA PHE A 8 -1.72 -5.19 5.12
C PHE A 8 -1.64 -4.79 6.58
N PHE A 9 -1.18 -5.72 7.43
CA PHE A 9 -1.04 -5.50 8.87
C PHE A 9 0.39 -5.79 9.31
N GLY A 10 0.94 -4.92 10.15
CA GLY A 10 2.28 -5.10 10.70
C GLY A 10 2.59 -4.14 11.82
N SER A 11 3.82 -4.18 12.32
CA SER A 11 4.35 -3.21 13.28
C SER A 11 5.71 -2.74 12.80
N VAL A 12 5.90 -1.43 12.76
CA VAL A 12 7.15 -0.80 12.37
C VAL A 12 7.84 -0.24 13.62
N ALA A 13 9.10 -0.62 13.81
CA ALA A 13 9.89 -0.16 14.95
C ALA A 13 10.07 1.36 14.96
N ALA A 14 10.41 1.91 16.12
CA ALA A 14 10.85 3.31 16.25
C ALA A 14 12.04 3.59 15.33
N GLY A 15 12.02 4.71 14.61
CA GLY A 15 13.04 5.07 13.62
C GLY A 15 13.19 4.05 12.47
N GLY A 16 12.23 3.13 12.31
CA GLY A 16 12.34 1.97 11.44
C GLY A 16 11.55 2.08 10.15
N GLU A 17 11.73 1.08 9.30
CA GLU A 17 11.02 0.92 8.04
C GLU A 17 10.44 -0.50 7.94
N LEU A 18 9.33 -0.65 7.23
CA LEU A 18 8.71 -1.95 6.99
C LEU A 18 8.07 -1.98 5.60
N THR A 19 8.34 -3.03 4.83
CA THR A 19 7.61 -3.32 3.60
C THR A 19 6.73 -4.56 3.80
N LEU A 20 5.43 -4.42 3.57
CA LEU A 20 4.48 -5.53 3.48
C LEU A 20 4.12 -5.78 2.02
N VAL A 21 4.05 -7.04 1.62
CA VAL A 21 3.84 -7.47 0.23
C VAL A 21 2.62 -8.39 0.16
N SER A 22 1.75 -8.17 -0.82
CA SER A 22 0.59 -9.04 -1.06
C SER A 22 1.02 -10.42 -1.56
N GLN A 23 0.07 -11.36 -1.61
CA GLN A 23 0.25 -12.51 -2.50
C GLN A 23 0.33 -12.06 -3.97
N ARG A 24 0.91 -12.90 -4.82
CA ARG A 24 0.99 -12.64 -6.26
C ARG A 24 -0.41 -12.59 -6.87
N LEU A 25 -0.73 -11.48 -7.53
CA LEU A 25 -1.99 -11.27 -8.23
C LEU A 25 -1.83 -11.73 -9.68
N ASN A 26 -2.39 -12.90 -10.00
CA ASN A 26 -2.26 -13.54 -11.33
C ASN A 26 -3.40 -13.17 -12.30
N PHE A 27 -4.05 -12.04 -12.08
CA PHE A 27 -5.13 -11.52 -12.90
C PHE A 27 -4.97 -10.01 -13.10
N THR A 28 -5.66 -9.46 -14.09
CA THR A 28 -5.73 -8.01 -14.31
C THR A 28 -6.77 -7.39 -13.39
N TYR A 29 -6.51 -6.17 -12.91
CA TYR A 29 -7.38 -5.48 -11.97
C TYR A 29 -7.21 -3.97 -12.08
N THR A 30 -8.16 -3.24 -11.53
CA THR A 30 -8.06 -1.80 -11.33
C THR A 30 -7.89 -1.54 -9.83
N VAL A 31 -6.84 -0.80 -9.44
CA VAL A 31 -6.74 -0.27 -8.07
C VAL A 31 -7.77 0.85 -7.95
N GLN A 32 -8.64 0.77 -6.93
CA GLN A 32 -9.80 1.63 -6.71
C GLN A 32 -9.61 2.58 -5.52
N THR A 33 -8.98 2.11 -4.46
CA THR A 33 -8.80 2.90 -3.24
C THR A 33 -7.59 2.42 -2.47
N LEU A 34 -6.78 3.37 -2.00
CA LEU A 34 -5.70 3.15 -1.04
C LEU A 34 -6.20 3.64 0.32
N ILE A 35 -6.10 2.81 1.36
CA ILE A 35 -6.66 3.11 2.68
C ILE A 35 -5.58 2.96 3.73
N ALA A 36 -5.42 3.97 4.57
CA ALA A 36 -4.53 3.97 5.73
C ALA A 36 -5.32 4.26 7.00
N SER A 37 -5.10 3.47 8.05
CA SER A 37 -5.60 3.73 9.40
C SER A 37 -4.42 4.08 10.30
N PHE A 38 -4.45 5.26 10.91
CA PHE A 38 -3.43 5.74 11.84
C PHE A 38 -3.97 5.68 13.26
N ALA A 39 -3.27 5.00 14.15
CA ALA A 39 -3.64 4.94 15.56
C ALA A 39 -3.40 6.30 16.25
N LEU A 40 -4.07 6.52 17.37
CA LEU A 40 -3.80 7.66 18.25
C LEU A 40 -2.34 7.68 18.70
N GLY A 41 -1.73 8.87 18.71
CA GLY A 41 -0.33 9.07 19.11
C GLY A 41 0.66 8.78 17.99
N THR A 42 0.18 8.68 16.75
CA THR A 42 1.07 8.61 15.58
C THR A 42 1.64 9.99 15.27
N ASP A 43 0.94 11.08 15.61
CA ASP A 43 1.44 12.46 15.46
C ASP A 43 2.05 12.78 14.07
N ARG A 44 1.53 12.13 13.01
CA ARG A 44 2.02 12.23 11.63
C ARG A 44 3.48 11.77 11.42
N THR A 45 4.03 10.97 12.32
CA THR A 45 5.41 10.43 12.23
C THR A 45 5.50 9.10 11.47
N LEU A 46 4.40 8.37 11.35
CA LEU A 46 4.26 7.18 10.48
C LEU A 46 3.85 7.59 9.06
N GLN A 47 4.74 7.35 8.10
CA GLN A 47 4.52 7.63 6.68
C GLN A 47 4.20 6.34 5.94
N LEU A 48 3.09 6.30 5.20
CA LEU A 48 2.69 5.15 4.38
C LEU A 48 2.75 5.47 2.89
N ARG A 49 3.23 4.51 2.10
CA ARG A 49 3.30 4.54 0.63
C ARG A 49 2.81 3.23 0.05
N TYR A 50 2.33 3.27 -1.18
CA TYR A 50 1.77 2.10 -1.88
C TYR A 50 2.51 1.88 -3.18
N PHE A 51 2.87 0.63 -3.48
CA PHE A 51 3.64 0.30 -4.68
C PHE A 51 2.98 -0.82 -5.47
N LEU A 52 3.09 -0.71 -6.79
CA LEU A 52 2.86 -1.81 -7.73
C LEU A 52 4.22 -2.34 -8.21
N SER A 53 4.44 -3.64 -8.08
CA SER A 53 5.70 -4.31 -8.42
C SER A 53 5.46 -5.60 -9.22
N TYR A 54 6.48 -6.03 -9.97
CA TYR A 54 6.53 -7.34 -10.63
C TYR A 54 7.36 -8.37 -9.84
N GLU A 55 8.00 -7.92 -8.76
CA GLU A 55 8.84 -8.72 -7.87
C GLU A 55 8.25 -8.76 -6.46
N ASP A 56 8.46 -9.86 -5.75
CA ASP A 56 8.01 -10.12 -4.37
C ASP A 56 8.94 -9.55 -3.29
N SER A 57 10.01 -8.86 -3.69
CA SER A 57 11.02 -8.31 -2.79
C SER A 57 10.42 -7.41 -1.69
N ALA A 58 10.79 -7.69 -0.44
CA ALA A 58 10.52 -6.87 0.73
C ALA A 58 11.87 -6.47 1.36
N PRO A 59 12.45 -5.33 0.96
CA PRO A 59 13.76 -4.94 1.46
C PRO A 59 13.70 -4.69 2.97
N ALA A 60 14.76 -5.11 3.69
CA ALA A 60 14.88 -4.88 5.13
C ALA A 60 15.11 -3.41 5.49
N ALA A 61 15.57 -2.60 4.53
CA ALA A 61 15.73 -1.16 4.64
C ALA A 61 15.60 -0.52 3.25
N GLY A 62 15.06 0.70 3.21
CA GLY A 62 14.79 1.43 1.97
C GLY A 62 13.46 1.04 1.34
N ARG A 63 13.04 1.85 0.36
CA ARG A 63 11.78 1.66 -0.36
C ARG A 63 11.83 0.40 -1.24
N PRO A 64 10.70 -0.31 -1.41
CA PRO A 64 10.63 -1.42 -2.36
C PRO A 64 10.76 -0.94 -3.80
N THR A 65 11.16 -1.86 -4.68
CA THR A 65 11.08 -1.66 -6.13
C THR A 65 9.62 -1.60 -6.59
N GLY A 66 9.38 -0.88 -7.68
CA GLY A 66 8.06 -0.75 -8.29
C GLY A 66 7.65 0.70 -8.54
N ALA A 67 6.42 0.87 -9.01
CA ALA A 67 5.81 2.17 -9.23
C ALA A 67 5.07 2.62 -7.95
N ASP A 68 5.44 3.79 -7.41
CA ASP A 68 4.78 4.42 -6.26
C ASP A 68 3.41 4.95 -6.71
N LEU A 69 2.33 4.29 -6.28
CA LEU A 69 0.96 4.55 -6.72
C LEU A 69 0.47 5.95 -6.31
N LEU A 70 0.98 6.49 -5.20
CA LEU A 70 0.66 7.86 -4.79
C LEU A 70 1.39 8.87 -5.66
N SER A 71 2.55 8.54 -6.22
CA SER A 71 3.30 9.44 -7.09
C SER A 71 2.82 9.46 -8.54
N ILE A 72 2.07 8.43 -8.98
CA ILE A 72 1.54 8.37 -10.36
C ILE A 72 0.43 9.39 -10.58
N TYR A 73 -0.52 9.50 -9.63
CA TYR A 73 -1.68 10.40 -9.74
C TYR A 73 -1.95 11.23 -8.48
N GLY A 74 -1.36 10.88 -7.33
CA GLY A 74 -1.53 11.62 -6.10
C GLY A 74 -0.66 12.88 -6.08
N GLN A 75 -1.20 13.95 -5.49
CA GLN A 75 -0.46 15.20 -5.25
C GLN A 75 0.47 15.09 -4.03
N VAL A 76 0.52 13.94 -3.36
CA VAL A 76 1.25 13.74 -2.10
C VAL A 76 2.21 12.56 -2.20
N PRO A 77 3.44 12.70 -1.68
CA PRO A 77 4.45 11.65 -1.77
C PRO A 77 4.25 10.50 -0.77
N TYR A 78 3.40 10.66 0.24
CA TYR A 78 3.08 9.65 1.26
C TYR A 78 1.85 10.09 2.05
N LEU A 79 1.26 9.15 2.79
CA LEU A 79 0.17 9.41 3.74
C LEU A 79 0.71 9.46 5.17
N VAL A 80 0.18 10.40 5.97
CA VAL A 80 0.39 10.50 7.42
C VAL A 80 -0.95 10.80 8.09
N GLY A 81 -1.07 10.50 9.38
CA GLY A 81 -2.23 10.88 10.18
C GLY A 81 -2.00 10.71 11.67
N ASP A 82 -3.05 10.98 12.44
CA ASP A 82 -3.14 10.74 13.88
C ASP A 82 -4.61 10.54 14.27
N ASP A 83 -4.92 9.39 14.89
CA ASP A 83 -6.29 8.95 15.24
C ASP A 83 -7.31 9.12 14.10
N GLU A 84 -6.92 8.69 12.89
CA GLU A 84 -7.74 8.89 11.71
C GLU A 84 -7.59 7.78 10.68
N ARG A 85 -8.66 7.53 9.94
CA ARG A 85 -8.67 6.68 8.75
C ARG A 85 -8.76 7.57 7.52
N LYS A 86 -7.85 7.37 6.57
CA LYS A 86 -7.83 8.07 5.30
C LYS A 86 -8.08 7.11 4.15
N GLU A 87 -8.97 7.54 3.26
CA GLU A 87 -9.26 6.86 2.01
C GLU A 87 -8.84 7.74 0.86
N PHE A 88 -8.05 7.18 -0.05
CA PHE A 88 -7.54 7.85 -1.23
C PHE A 88 -8.07 7.12 -2.46
N PRO A 89 -9.20 7.59 -3.03
CA PRO A 89 -9.71 7.07 -4.29
C PRO A 89 -8.64 7.20 -5.38
N HIS A 90 -8.36 6.10 -6.08
CA HIS A 90 -7.42 6.02 -7.19
C HIS A 90 -8.04 5.13 -8.25
N GLU A 91 -7.81 5.40 -9.53
CA GLU A 91 -8.26 4.52 -10.60
C GLU A 91 -7.05 4.18 -11.48
N ILE A 92 -6.39 3.06 -11.16
CA ILE A 92 -5.17 2.63 -11.84
C ILE A 92 -5.38 1.25 -12.44
N ASP A 93 -5.45 1.21 -13.77
CA ASP A 93 -5.54 -0.03 -14.55
C ASP A 93 -4.23 -0.81 -14.54
N VAL A 94 -4.25 -2.01 -13.94
CA VAL A 94 -3.16 -2.97 -13.99
C VAL A 94 -3.49 -4.04 -15.02
N ARG A 95 -3.06 -3.81 -16.27
CA ARG A 95 -3.34 -4.66 -17.43
C ARG A 95 -2.43 -5.88 -17.57
N ARG A 96 -1.53 -6.10 -16.60
CA ARG A 96 -0.58 -7.22 -16.59
C ARG A 96 -0.79 -8.05 -15.34
N ALA A 97 -0.97 -9.35 -15.52
CA ALA A 97 -0.98 -10.33 -14.44
C ALA A 97 0.43 -10.60 -13.89
N GLY A 98 0.47 -11.23 -12.71
CA GLY A 98 1.70 -11.64 -12.04
C GLY A 98 2.37 -10.49 -11.28
N THR A 99 1.58 -9.59 -10.71
CA THR A 99 2.03 -8.41 -9.96
C THR A 99 1.88 -8.60 -8.46
N TYR A 100 2.48 -7.68 -7.71
CA TYR A 100 2.37 -7.55 -6.27
C TYR A 100 1.99 -6.12 -5.93
N LEU A 101 1.12 -5.97 -4.94
CA LEU A 101 0.86 -4.69 -4.28
C LEU A 101 1.62 -4.67 -2.97
N LYS A 102 2.28 -3.56 -2.67
CA LYS A 102 3.10 -3.41 -1.48
C LYS A 102 2.69 -2.16 -0.72
N VAL A 103 2.81 -2.23 0.61
CA VAL A 103 2.72 -1.07 1.50
C VAL A 103 4.08 -0.90 2.16
N TYR A 104 4.64 0.29 2.04
CA TYR A 104 5.87 0.67 2.71
C TYR A 104 5.56 1.68 3.80
N ALA A 105 6.05 1.40 5.00
CA ALA A 105 5.98 2.28 6.15
C ALA A 105 7.38 2.78 6.52
N HIS A 106 7.46 4.06 6.83
CA HIS A 106 8.62 4.68 7.45
C HIS A 106 8.17 5.41 8.72
N ASN A 107 8.71 4.99 9.86
CA ASN A 107 8.37 5.52 11.16
C ASN A 107 9.50 6.42 11.66
N SER A 108 9.23 7.73 11.66
CA SER A 108 10.18 8.72 12.17
C SER A 108 10.07 9.00 13.67
N ASP A 109 9.18 8.27 14.36
CA ASP A 109 8.98 8.39 15.81
C ASP A 109 10.06 7.66 16.61
N SER A 110 10.13 8.03 17.89
CA SER A 110 10.81 7.32 18.97
C SER A 110 10.06 6.09 19.51
N PHE A 111 8.80 5.90 19.12
CA PHE A 111 7.99 4.73 19.48
C PHE A 111 7.63 3.87 18.27
N ALA A 112 7.42 2.58 18.50
CA ALA A 112 6.93 1.69 17.45
C ALA A 112 5.44 1.96 17.16
N HIS A 113 5.06 1.85 15.89
CA HIS A 113 3.69 2.09 15.44
C HIS A 113 3.12 0.86 14.73
N THR A 114 1.81 0.69 14.84
CA THR A 114 1.08 -0.31 14.06
C THR A 114 0.85 0.20 12.65
N LEU A 115 1.10 -0.66 11.67
CA LEU A 115 0.72 -0.46 10.28
C LEU A 115 -0.60 -1.18 10.04
N ASP A 116 -1.64 -0.42 9.72
CA ASP A 116 -2.93 -0.91 9.21
C ASP A 116 -3.26 -0.19 7.90
N ALA A 117 -3.17 -0.92 6.80
CA ALA A 117 -3.43 -0.41 5.47
C ALA A 117 -4.20 -1.41 4.62
N GLN A 118 -4.94 -0.91 3.65
CA GLN A 118 -5.70 -1.74 2.72
C GLN A 118 -5.58 -1.19 1.31
N VAL A 119 -5.58 -2.10 0.34
CA VAL A 119 -5.73 -1.75 -1.07
C VAL A 119 -6.98 -2.42 -1.62
N VAL A 120 -7.89 -1.60 -2.11
CA VAL A 120 -9.13 -2.05 -2.72
C VAL A 120 -8.91 -2.14 -4.22
N ILE A 121 -9.17 -3.33 -4.78
CA ILE A 121 -9.06 -3.60 -6.21
C ILE A 121 -10.40 -4.09 -6.76
N ASP A 122 -10.63 -3.86 -8.04
CA ASP A 122 -11.69 -4.53 -8.80
C ASP A 122 -11.07 -5.48 -9.82
N THR A 123 -11.52 -6.73 -9.81
CA THR A 123 -11.07 -7.75 -10.74
C THR A 123 -11.70 -7.52 -12.11
N LEU A 124 -10.85 -7.33 -13.12
CA LEU A 124 -11.29 -7.30 -14.51
C LEU A 124 -11.56 -8.75 -14.93
N ARG A 125 -12.75 -9.03 -15.48
CA ARG A 125 -12.98 -10.33 -16.13
C ARG A 125 -12.01 -10.41 -17.30
N SER A 126 -11.22 -11.48 -17.38
CA SER A 126 -10.64 -11.87 -18.66
C SER A 126 -11.81 -12.24 -19.58
N GLU A 127 -12.00 -11.51 -20.66
CA GLU A 127 -12.76 -12.04 -21.79
C GLU A 127 -12.06 -13.33 -22.25
N GLY A 128 -12.85 -14.36 -22.53
CA GLY A 128 -12.41 -15.76 -22.61
C GLY A 128 -11.18 -16.01 -23.48
N ALA A 129 -10.39 -17.00 -23.05
CA ALA A 129 -9.52 -17.76 -23.94
C ALA A 129 -10.38 -18.70 -24.80
#